data_AF-A0A7Y5RPA5-F1
#
_entry.id   AF-A0A7Y5RPA5-F1
#
_cell.length_a   1.000
_cell.length_b   1.000
_cell.length_c   1.000
_cell.angle_alpha   90.00
_cell.angle_beta   90.00
_cell.angle_gamma   90.00
#
_symmetry.space_group_name_H-M   'P 1'
#
loop_
_entity.id
_entity.type
_entity.pdbx_description
1 polymer ?
#
loop_
_entity_poly.entity_id
_entity_poly.type
_entity_poly.pdbx_seq_one_letter_code
_entity_poly.pdbx_strand_id
1 'polypeptide(L)'
;MAKQVKKRMGEALVEKGMITQDQLITALEYQKSVGGPLGQVLIKLGFITAVDLTNFLAELFSVPIVDLPAMILPIDLVKSIPWDLIKRHKILPIHQDGMTLTICTADPTDFDAIEEVQYATGKQVDLNLAPLPEITRTIMQLEARAKKARAPSAPSVPAQTANAKGGSTTNEDKMVEDVRTRSEGKLSSLNMTKAELREALILLLLKKGVITRAELYDAVAELLVKKGVLDAKDADKLKS
;
A
#
# COMPACT_ATOMS: atom_id res chain seq x y z
N MET A 1 -18.51 -15.26 12.79
CA MET A 1 -19.41 -14.58 11.82
C MET A 1 -18.67 -14.04 10.59
N ALA A 2 -17.48 -13.42 10.73
CA ALA A 2 -16.68 -12.90 9.61
C ALA A 2 -16.41 -13.88 8.43
N LYS A 3 -16.22 -15.17 8.72
CA LYS A 3 -15.98 -16.20 7.69
C LYS A 3 -17.20 -16.47 6.79
N GLN A 4 -18.42 -16.34 7.31
CA GLN A 4 -19.67 -16.50 6.53
C GLN A 4 -19.95 -15.29 5.65
N VAL A 5 -19.69 -14.08 6.14
CA VAL A 5 -19.82 -12.84 5.36
C VAL A 5 -18.85 -12.84 4.17
N LYS A 6 -17.60 -13.30 4.38
CA LYS A 6 -16.61 -13.41 3.29
C LYS A 6 -16.98 -14.44 2.22
N LYS A 7 -17.55 -15.60 2.62
CA LYS A 7 -18.04 -16.60 1.68
C LYS A 7 -19.23 -16.06 0.86
N ARG A 8 -20.13 -15.33 1.52
CA ARG A 8 -21.26 -14.63 0.88
C ARG A 8 -20.82 -13.50 -0.06
N MET A 9 -19.74 -12.77 0.27
CA MET A 9 -19.23 -11.70 -0.59
C MET A 9 -18.69 -12.25 -1.91
N GLY A 10 -17.94 -13.36 -1.87
CA GLY A 10 -17.44 -14.02 -3.08
C GLY A 10 -18.58 -14.52 -3.97
N GLU A 11 -19.58 -15.17 -3.37
CA GLU A 11 -20.78 -15.64 -4.07
C GLU A 11 -21.57 -14.46 -4.66
N ALA A 12 -21.75 -13.37 -3.91
CA ALA A 12 -22.45 -12.17 -4.39
C ALA A 12 -21.72 -11.45 -5.55
N LEU A 13 -20.40 -11.49 -5.60
CA LEU A 13 -19.63 -10.97 -6.74
C LEU A 13 -19.84 -11.82 -8.00
N VAL A 14 -20.01 -13.14 -7.85
CA VAL A 14 -20.35 -14.04 -8.96
C VAL A 14 -21.79 -13.83 -9.43
N GLU A 15 -22.74 -13.70 -8.49
CA GLU A 15 -24.15 -13.43 -8.81
C GLU A 15 -24.34 -12.11 -9.58
N LYS A 16 -23.54 -11.08 -9.26
CA LYS A 16 -23.52 -9.81 -10.02
C LYS A 16 -22.73 -9.87 -11.33
N GLY A 17 -22.12 -11.01 -11.65
CA GLY A 17 -21.33 -11.18 -12.87
C GLY A 17 -20.02 -10.39 -12.91
N MET A 18 -19.54 -9.90 -11.76
CA MET A 18 -18.28 -9.15 -11.69
C MET A 18 -17.06 -10.08 -11.80
N ILE A 19 -17.22 -11.33 -11.35
CA ILE A 19 -16.21 -12.39 -11.47
C ILE A 19 -16.90 -13.71 -11.83
N THR A 20 -16.14 -14.65 -12.40
CA THR A 20 -16.63 -16.01 -12.65
C THR A 20 -16.42 -16.92 -11.44
N GLN A 21 -17.12 -18.05 -11.40
CA GLN A 21 -16.92 -19.07 -10.37
C GLN A 21 -15.47 -19.59 -10.35
N ASP A 22 -14.84 -19.76 -11.52
CA ASP A 22 -13.46 -20.21 -11.64
C ASP A 22 -12.47 -19.15 -11.11
N GLN A 23 -12.73 -17.87 -11.37
CA GLN A 23 -11.95 -16.77 -10.80
C GLN A 23 -12.08 -16.71 -9.28
N LEU A 24 -13.28 -16.93 -8.74
CA LEU A 24 -13.50 -16.99 -7.30
C LEU A 24 -12.72 -18.15 -6.66
N ILE A 25 -12.77 -19.35 -7.26
CA ILE A 25 -12.01 -20.52 -6.77
C ILE A 25 -10.51 -20.22 -6.77
N THR A 26 -10.00 -19.72 -7.91
CA THR A 26 -8.58 -19.33 -8.06
C THR A 26 -8.16 -18.31 -7.00
N ALA A 27 -9.00 -17.30 -6.75
CA ALA A 27 -8.73 -16.27 -5.75
C ALA A 27 -8.72 -16.82 -4.33
N LEU A 28 -9.65 -17.72 -3.98
CA LEU A 28 -9.68 -18.37 -2.67
C LEU A 28 -8.46 -19.28 -2.44
N GLU A 29 -8.01 -19.99 -3.47
CA GLU A 29 -6.77 -20.79 -3.39
C GLU A 29 -5.55 -19.90 -3.17
N TYR A 30 -5.43 -18.83 -3.95
CA TYR A 30 -4.35 -17.86 -3.76
C TYR A 30 -4.40 -17.22 -2.36
N GLN A 31 -5.59 -16.85 -1.89
CA GLN A 31 -5.80 -16.27 -0.56
C GLN A 31 -5.36 -17.23 0.56
N LYS A 32 -5.57 -18.55 0.43
CA LYS A 32 -5.07 -19.52 1.43
C LYS A 32 -3.55 -19.49 1.57
N SER A 33 -2.83 -19.21 0.48
CA SER A 33 -1.37 -19.18 0.47
C SER A 33 -0.77 -17.86 0.96
N VAL A 34 -1.41 -16.72 0.65
CA VAL A 34 -0.88 -15.37 0.93
C VAL A 34 -1.56 -14.71 2.15
N GLY A 35 -2.79 -15.12 2.47
CA GLY A 35 -3.65 -14.45 3.43
C GLY A 35 -4.27 -13.16 2.90
N GLY A 36 -4.87 -12.39 3.81
CA GLY A 36 -5.48 -11.08 3.53
C GLY A 36 -6.94 -11.11 3.07
N PRO A 37 -7.56 -9.94 2.81
CA PRO A 37 -8.96 -9.83 2.37
C PRO A 37 -9.17 -10.34 0.94
N LEU A 38 -10.30 -11.02 0.69
CA LEU A 38 -10.60 -11.62 -0.62
C LEU A 38 -10.66 -10.56 -1.73
N GLY A 39 -11.25 -9.40 -1.46
CA GLY A 39 -11.33 -8.29 -2.43
C GLY A 39 -9.96 -7.82 -2.90
N GLN A 40 -8.98 -7.69 -1.99
CA GLN A 40 -7.61 -7.32 -2.36
C GLN A 40 -6.92 -8.41 -3.18
N VAL A 41 -7.19 -9.68 -2.89
CA VAL A 41 -6.68 -10.79 -3.69
C VAL A 41 -7.26 -10.75 -5.10
N LEU A 42 -8.56 -10.51 -5.26
CA LEU A 42 -9.20 -10.37 -6.57
C LEU A 42 -8.60 -9.23 -7.40
N ILE A 43 -8.32 -8.08 -6.77
CA ILE A 43 -7.64 -6.95 -7.43
C ILE A 43 -6.21 -7.34 -7.83
N LYS A 44 -5.46 -7.99 -6.95
CA LYS A 44 -4.08 -8.40 -7.21
C LYS A 44 -3.97 -9.41 -8.36
N LEU A 45 -4.97 -10.28 -8.51
CA LEU A 45 -5.08 -11.22 -9.62
C LEU A 45 -5.61 -10.57 -10.90
N GLY A 46 -6.02 -9.30 -10.86
CA GLY A 46 -6.55 -8.57 -12.01
C GLY A 46 -7.97 -8.95 -12.40
N PHE A 47 -8.73 -9.61 -11.50
CA PHE A 47 -10.11 -10.04 -11.79
C PHE A 47 -11.13 -8.93 -11.59
N ILE A 48 -10.83 -7.95 -10.73
CA ILE A 48 -11.68 -6.78 -10.49
C ILE A 48 -10.81 -5.54 -10.25
N THR A 49 -11.30 -4.35 -10.56
CA THR A 49 -10.60 -3.10 -10.22
C THR A 49 -10.89 -2.67 -8.79
N ALA A 50 -10.05 -1.80 -8.22
CA ALA A 50 -10.30 -1.23 -6.90
C ALA A 50 -11.58 -0.40 -6.86
N VAL A 51 -11.89 0.32 -7.94
CA VAL A 51 -13.09 1.15 -8.06
C VAL A 51 -14.34 0.29 -8.11
N ASP A 52 -14.34 -0.77 -8.92
CA ASP A 52 -15.47 -1.69 -9.04
C ASP A 52 -15.76 -2.40 -7.72
N LEU A 53 -14.72 -2.83 -7.01
CA LEU A 53 -14.87 -3.43 -5.69
C LEU A 53 -15.48 -2.43 -4.68
N THR A 54 -14.99 -1.19 -4.66
CA THR A 54 -15.53 -0.14 -3.77
C THR A 54 -17.01 0.13 -4.07
N ASN A 55 -17.40 0.23 -5.35
CA ASN A 55 -18.78 0.41 -5.78
C ASN A 55 -19.68 -0.76 -5.34
N PHE A 56 -19.19 -1.99 -5.53
CA PHE A 56 -19.90 -3.18 -5.10
C PHE A 56 -20.14 -3.20 -3.58
N LEU A 57 -19.11 -2.90 -2.80
CA LEU A 57 -19.20 -2.89 -1.33
C LEU A 57 -20.11 -1.76 -0.82
N ALA A 58 -20.05 -0.59 -1.45
CA ALA A 58 -20.92 0.54 -1.12
C ALA A 58 -22.40 0.16 -1.28
N GLU A 59 -22.74 -0.49 -2.38
CA GLU A 59 -24.10 -0.95 -2.63
C GLU A 59 -24.51 -2.06 -1.65
N LEU A 60 -23.64 -3.05 -1.44
CA LEU A 60 -23.92 -4.20 -0.59
C LEU A 60 -24.14 -3.82 0.89
N PHE A 61 -23.37 -2.85 1.39
CA PHE A 61 -23.43 -2.42 2.79
C PHE A 61 -24.21 -1.10 2.99
N SER A 62 -24.73 -0.50 1.91
CA SER A 62 -25.39 0.81 1.95
C SER A 62 -24.52 1.91 2.58
N VAL A 63 -23.23 1.92 2.21
CA VAL A 63 -22.22 2.85 2.73
C VAL A 63 -21.83 3.83 1.62
N PRO A 64 -21.81 5.15 1.87
CA PRO A 64 -21.48 6.13 0.85
C PRO A 64 -20.00 6.07 0.44
N ILE A 65 -19.71 6.39 -0.82
CA ILE A 65 -18.34 6.54 -1.33
C ILE A 65 -17.93 8.00 -1.24
N VAL A 66 -16.67 8.24 -0.89
CA VAL A 66 -16.08 9.58 -0.85
C VAL A 66 -14.91 9.70 -1.83
N ASP A 67 -14.84 10.84 -2.52
CA ASP A 67 -13.70 11.22 -3.35
C ASP A 67 -12.60 11.83 -2.46
N LEU A 68 -11.64 11.00 -2.04
CA LEU A 68 -10.52 11.45 -1.21
C LEU A 68 -9.62 12.49 -1.91
N PRO A 69 -9.24 12.34 -3.18
CA PRO A 69 -8.46 13.34 -3.92
C PRO A 69 -9.04 14.76 -3.91
N ALA A 70 -10.36 14.89 -3.91
CA ALA A 70 -11.03 16.19 -3.90
C ALA A 70 -11.06 16.86 -2.51
N MET A 71 -10.73 16.13 -1.44
CA MET A 71 -10.83 16.63 -0.07
C MET A 71 -9.52 17.18 0.48
N ILE A 72 -9.64 18.25 1.28
CA ILE A 72 -8.54 18.77 2.09
C ILE A 72 -8.79 18.35 3.54
N LEU A 73 -8.07 17.34 3.99
CA LEU A 73 -8.15 16.85 5.37
C LEU A 73 -7.31 17.73 6.32
N PRO A 74 -7.93 18.36 7.35
CA PRO A 74 -7.21 19.11 8.37
C PRO A 74 -6.29 18.19 9.18
N ILE A 75 -5.07 18.66 9.49
CA ILE A 75 -4.12 17.83 10.25
C ILE A 75 -4.62 17.49 11.66
N ASP A 76 -5.40 18.38 12.27
CA ASP A 76 -5.92 18.17 13.62
C ASP A 76 -7.04 17.11 13.63
N LEU A 77 -7.83 17.01 12.56
CA LEU A 77 -8.75 15.90 12.37
C LEU A 77 -7.99 14.58 12.23
N VAL A 78 -6.91 14.55 11.46
CA VAL A 78 -6.10 13.34 11.29
C VAL A 78 -5.47 12.87 12.60
N LYS A 79 -5.08 13.81 13.48
CA LYS A 79 -4.58 13.50 14.83
C LYS A 79 -5.64 12.95 15.78
N SER A 80 -6.94 13.00 15.41
CA SER A 80 -8.00 12.41 16.23
C SER A 80 -7.87 10.89 16.35
N ILE A 81 -7.25 10.23 15.35
CA ILE A 81 -6.95 8.80 15.38
C ILE A 81 -5.44 8.61 15.52
N PRO A 82 -4.96 7.74 16.43
CA PRO A 82 -3.56 7.37 16.50
C PRO A 82 -2.98 6.93 15.14
N TRP A 83 -1.80 7.45 14.81
CA TRP A 83 -1.20 7.26 13.49
C TRP A 83 -0.93 5.78 13.13
N ASP A 84 -0.63 4.96 14.14
CA ASP A 84 -0.42 3.53 13.94
C ASP A 84 -1.71 2.81 13.53
N LEU A 85 -2.88 3.24 14.03
CA LEU A 85 -4.17 2.70 13.62
C LEU A 85 -4.48 3.06 12.17
N ILE A 86 -4.29 4.34 11.80
CA ILE A 86 -4.42 4.82 10.41
C ILE A 86 -3.59 3.96 9.46
N LYS A 87 -2.33 3.69 9.81
CA LYS A 87 -1.40 2.92 8.98
C LYS A 87 -1.72 1.44 8.91
N ARG A 88 -2.07 0.83 10.05
CA ARG A 88 -2.33 -0.61 10.15
C ARG A 88 -3.62 -0.97 9.43
N HIS A 89 -4.69 -0.25 9.74
CA HIS A 89 -6.04 -0.54 9.24
C HIS A 89 -6.38 0.16 7.93
N LYS A 90 -5.49 1.06 7.45
CA LYS A 90 -5.72 1.84 6.21
C LYS A 90 -7.05 2.59 6.27
N ILE A 91 -7.22 3.36 7.33
CA ILE A 91 -8.40 4.17 7.60
C ILE A 91 -8.03 5.65 7.67
N LEU A 92 -8.94 6.54 7.31
CA LEU A 92 -8.73 7.98 7.40
C LEU A 92 -9.94 8.68 8.02
N PRO A 93 -9.77 9.54 9.03
CA PRO A 93 -10.86 10.39 9.49
C PRO A 93 -11.13 11.47 8.44
N ILE A 94 -12.39 11.61 8.02
CA ILE A 94 -12.80 12.56 6.97
C ILE A 94 -13.69 13.68 7.50
N HIS A 95 -14.42 13.42 8.57
CA HIS A 95 -15.26 14.40 9.23
C HIS A 95 -15.41 14.05 10.71
N GLN A 96 -15.66 15.06 11.54
CA GLN A 96 -15.95 14.86 12.95
C GLN A 96 -17.00 15.87 13.39
N ASP A 97 -18.08 15.37 13.99
CA ASP A 97 -19.14 16.17 14.58
C ASP A 97 -19.47 15.65 15.98
N GLY A 98 -19.18 16.45 17.01
CA GLY A 98 -19.38 16.08 18.41
C GLY A 98 -18.76 14.72 18.79
N MET A 99 -19.64 13.75 19.07
CA MET A 99 -19.28 12.37 19.45
C MET A 99 -19.22 11.40 18.28
N THR A 100 -19.43 11.86 17.05
CA THR A 100 -19.41 11.04 15.85
C THR A 100 -18.17 11.37 15.03
N LEU A 101 -17.42 10.33 14.66
CA LEU A 101 -16.25 10.41 13.81
C LEU A 101 -16.54 9.64 12.52
N THR A 102 -16.62 10.36 11.42
CA THR A 102 -16.76 9.74 10.10
C THR A 102 -15.38 9.34 9.60
N ILE A 103 -15.19 8.06 9.32
CA ILE A 103 -13.96 7.51 8.76
C ILE A 103 -14.19 6.97 7.36
N CYS A 104 -13.12 6.98 6.57
CA CYS A 104 -13.03 6.36 5.28
C CYS A 104 -12.20 5.07 5.37
N THR A 105 -12.70 3.97 4.82
CA THR A 105 -12.04 2.66 4.75
C THR A 105 -12.19 2.02 3.37
N ALA A 106 -11.32 1.06 3.04
CA ALA A 106 -11.48 0.21 1.86
C ALA A 106 -12.27 -1.08 2.14
N ASP A 107 -12.37 -1.47 3.42
CA ASP A 107 -13.04 -2.69 3.86
C ASP A 107 -14.03 -2.35 5.00
N PRO A 108 -15.35 -2.30 4.75
CA PRO A 108 -16.35 -2.04 5.78
C PRO A 108 -16.59 -3.27 6.68
N THR A 109 -15.97 -4.41 6.39
CA THR A 109 -16.13 -5.67 7.16
C THR A 109 -15.02 -5.89 8.18
N ASP A 110 -14.05 -4.98 8.25
CA ASP A 110 -12.99 -4.99 9.25
C ASP A 110 -13.52 -4.43 10.59
N PHE A 111 -14.29 -5.26 11.28
CA PHE A 111 -14.89 -4.88 12.56
C PHE A 111 -13.86 -4.59 13.65
N ASP A 112 -12.70 -5.27 13.60
CA ASP A 112 -11.60 -5.07 14.54
C ASP A 112 -11.03 -3.65 14.38
N ALA A 113 -10.84 -3.19 13.13
CA ALA A 113 -10.45 -1.81 12.86
C ALA A 113 -11.46 -0.79 13.40
N ILE A 114 -12.76 -1.05 13.23
CA ILE A 114 -13.83 -0.15 13.67
C ILE A 114 -13.84 -0.07 15.21
N GLU A 115 -13.79 -1.20 15.90
CA GLU A 115 -13.74 -1.25 17.37
C GLU A 115 -12.48 -0.56 17.93
N GLU A 116 -11.30 -0.83 17.35
CA GLU A 116 -10.06 -0.20 17.80
C GLU A 116 -10.11 1.34 17.68
N VAL A 117 -10.75 1.87 16.61
CA VAL A 117 -10.94 3.31 16.44
C VAL A 117 -11.93 3.86 17.45
N GLN A 118 -13.07 3.19 17.64
CA GLN A 118 -14.07 3.60 18.62
C GLN A 118 -13.47 3.64 20.03
N TYR A 119 -12.71 2.61 20.40
CA TYR A 119 -12.03 2.53 21.69
C TYR A 119 -10.97 3.63 21.86
N ALA A 120 -10.11 3.84 20.85
CA ALA A 120 -9.05 4.83 20.92
C ALA A 120 -9.55 6.27 20.94
N THR A 121 -10.69 6.54 20.31
CA THR A 121 -11.25 7.90 20.16
C THR A 121 -12.36 8.22 21.16
N GLY A 122 -12.99 7.19 21.74
CA GLY A 122 -14.18 7.32 22.58
C GLY A 122 -15.43 7.78 21.82
N LYS A 123 -15.42 7.69 20.48
CA LYS A 123 -16.47 8.22 19.59
C LYS A 123 -17.24 7.11 18.88
N GLN A 124 -18.46 7.42 18.50
CA GLN A 124 -19.19 6.62 17.52
C GLN A 124 -18.53 6.79 16.15
N VAL A 125 -18.49 5.72 15.36
CA VAL A 125 -17.81 5.72 14.07
C VAL A 125 -18.83 5.50 12.96
N ASP A 126 -18.89 6.46 12.05
CA ASP A 126 -19.62 6.35 10.80
C ASP A 126 -18.66 5.99 9.67
N LEU A 127 -19.12 5.19 8.72
CA LEU A 127 -18.28 4.68 7.64
C LEU A 127 -18.58 5.37 6.32
N ASN A 128 -17.52 5.65 5.58
CA ASN A 128 -17.50 5.93 4.15
C ASN A 128 -16.49 5.01 3.49
N LEU A 129 -16.68 4.76 2.20
CA LEU A 129 -15.76 3.95 1.40
C LEU A 129 -14.92 4.80 0.45
N ALA A 130 -13.68 4.38 0.23
CA ALA A 130 -12.89 4.83 -0.90
C ALA A 130 -11.95 3.70 -1.38
N PRO A 131 -11.45 3.78 -2.63
CA PRO A 131 -10.49 2.81 -3.12
C PRO A 131 -9.22 2.77 -2.26
N LEU A 132 -8.75 1.56 -1.95
CA LEU A 132 -7.52 1.35 -1.16
C LEU A 132 -6.29 2.10 -1.68
N PRO A 133 -6.04 2.19 -3.02
CA PRO A 133 -4.93 2.97 -3.55
C PRO A 133 -5.01 4.46 -3.19
N GLU A 134 -6.22 5.03 -3.18
CA GLU A 134 -6.45 6.44 -2.83
C GLU A 134 -6.20 6.68 -1.34
N ILE A 135 -6.75 5.83 -0.48
CA ILE A 135 -6.49 5.90 0.97
C ILE A 135 -4.99 5.84 1.26
N THR A 136 -4.30 4.87 0.64
CA THR A 136 -2.86 4.69 0.84
C THR A 136 -2.08 5.91 0.37
N ARG A 137 -2.42 6.48 -0.79
CA ARG A 137 -1.80 7.69 -1.32
C ARG A 137 -2.02 8.88 -0.39
N THR A 138 -3.23 9.06 0.12
CA THR A 138 -3.58 10.16 1.03
C THR A 138 -2.84 10.04 2.36
N ILE A 139 -2.73 8.83 2.94
CA ILE A 139 -1.92 8.59 4.15
C ILE A 139 -0.46 8.99 3.91
N MET A 140 0.14 8.60 2.78
CA MET A 140 1.52 8.97 2.44
C MET A 140 1.70 10.49 2.34
N GLN A 141 0.76 11.19 1.71
CA GLN A 141 0.80 12.65 1.57
C GLN A 141 0.67 13.36 2.92
N LEU A 142 -0.23 12.88 3.79
CA LEU A 142 -0.41 13.41 5.14
C LEU A 142 0.86 13.19 5.99
N GLU A 143 1.50 12.03 5.86
CA GLU A 143 2.77 11.77 6.56
C GLU A 143 3.87 12.74 6.14
N ALA A 144 3.99 12.99 4.84
CA ALA A 144 4.97 13.94 4.30
C ALA A 144 4.71 15.37 4.80
N ARG A 145 3.44 15.79 4.86
CA ARG A 145 3.03 17.10 5.40
C ARG A 145 3.34 17.22 6.89
N ALA A 146 3.06 16.17 7.67
CA ALA A 146 3.34 16.13 9.11
C ALA A 146 4.84 16.18 9.42
N LYS A 147 5.67 15.46 8.65
CA LYS A 147 7.14 15.51 8.78
C LYS A 147 7.70 16.88 8.44
N LYS A 148 7.21 17.52 7.37
CA LYS A 148 7.64 18.86 6.96
C LYS A 148 7.21 19.94 7.96
N ALA A 149 6.04 19.82 8.58
CA ALA A 149 5.61 20.73 9.65
C ALA A 149 6.46 20.61 10.93
N ARG A 150 7.12 19.46 11.15
CA ARG A 150 7.96 19.20 12.33
C ARG A 150 9.42 19.65 12.17
N ALA A 151 9.85 20.08 10.98
CA ALA A 151 11.19 20.61 10.72
C ALA A 151 11.08 21.93 9.92
N PRO A 152 11.40 23.14 10.46
CA PRO A 152 12.11 23.51 11.68
C PRO A 152 11.37 24.53 12.61
N SER A 153 11.34 24.25 13.91
CA SER A 153 11.42 25.29 14.95
C SER A 153 12.40 24.79 16.01
N ALA A 154 13.69 25.06 15.80
CA ALA A 154 14.67 24.85 16.85
C ALA A 154 14.29 25.74 18.05
N PRO A 155 14.41 25.26 19.29
CA PRO A 155 14.05 26.04 20.47
C PRO A 155 15.03 27.19 20.65
N SER A 156 14.52 28.42 20.70
CA SER A 156 15.25 29.58 21.21
C SER A 156 15.40 29.44 22.72
N VAL A 157 16.56 28.97 23.19
CA VAL A 157 16.99 29.17 24.57
C VAL A 157 18.18 30.13 24.54
N PRO A 158 18.13 31.30 25.19
CA PRO A 158 19.29 32.17 25.34
C PRO A 158 20.31 31.50 26.26
N ALA A 159 21.57 31.52 25.84
CA ALA A 159 22.70 31.10 26.64
C ALA A 159 22.86 31.98 27.90
N GLN A 160 22.88 31.35 29.09
CA GLN A 160 23.58 31.91 30.25
C GLN A 160 24.46 30.84 30.90
N THR A 161 25.74 31.19 30.89
CA THR A 161 26.92 30.69 31.59
C THR A 161 26.72 30.37 33.07
N ALA A 162 27.28 29.24 33.54
CA ALA A 162 28.07 29.15 34.79
C ALA A 162 28.71 27.75 34.98
N ASN A 163 29.93 27.62 34.46
CA ASN A 163 31.12 26.99 35.06
C ASN A 163 30.99 26.20 36.39
N ALA A 164 31.48 24.94 36.44
CA ALA A 164 32.61 24.53 37.30
C ALA A 164 32.87 22.99 37.32
N LYS A 165 34.02 22.60 36.72
CA LYS A 165 35.11 21.72 37.21
C LYS A 165 34.89 20.28 37.74
N GLY A 166 35.74 19.39 37.21
CA GLY A 166 36.31 18.18 37.84
C GLY A 166 35.88 16.89 37.13
N GLY A 167 36.72 16.00 36.58
CA GLY A 167 38.17 15.78 36.54
C GLY A 167 38.42 14.29 36.27
N SER A 168 39.24 13.95 35.26
CA SER A 168 40.12 12.75 35.03
C SER A 168 39.62 11.33 35.48
N THR A 169 39.81 10.18 34.80
CA THR A 169 40.87 9.68 33.90
C THR A 169 40.58 8.20 33.58
N THR A 170 40.91 7.78 32.34
CA THR A 170 41.53 6.52 31.87
C THR A 170 40.95 5.10 32.09
N ASN A 171 41.09 4.32 31.00
CA ASN A 171 41.40 2.89 30.83
C ASN A 171 40.36 2.18 29.96
N GLU A 172 40.63 2.01 28.66
CA GLU A 172 41.41 0.93 28.01
C GLU A 172 40.76 -0.46 28.06
N ASP A 173 40.39 -0.92 26.86
CA ASP A 173 40.30 -2.28 26.32
C ASP A 173 39.91 -3.44 27.24
N LYS A 174 38.81 -4.14 26.90
CA LYS A 174 38.83 -5.58 26.65
C LYS A 174 37.79 -6.03 25.61
N MET A 175 38.32 -6.75 24.63
CA MET A 175 37.71 -7.61 23.62
C MET A 175 37.13 -8.89 24.25
N VAL A 176 35.89 -9.27 23.90
CA VAL A 176 35.46 -10.68 23.77
C VAL A 176 34.41 -10.79 22.66
N GLU A 177 34.65 -11.78 21.81
CA GLU A 177 34.02 -12.19 20.57
C GLU A 177 32.74 -13.03 20.80
N ASP A 178 32.09 -13.40 19.69
CA ASP A 178 31.04 -14.42 19.52
C ASP A 178 29.57 -14.05 19.79
N VAL A 179 28.81 -13.89 18.69
CA VAL A 179 27.98 -14.97 18.08
C VAL A 179 27.43 -14.44 16.76
N ARG A 180 27.95 -14.96 15.65
CA ARG A 180 27.40 -14.77 14.30
C ARG A 180 26.43 -15.92 14.01
N THR A 181 25.31 -15.57 13.38
CA THR A 181 24.45 -16.39 12.49
C THR A 181 23.44 -17.40 13.07
N ARG A 182 22.15 -17.07 12.89
CA ARG A 182 21.00 -17.89 12.41
C ARG A 182 19.74 -17.14 12.87
N SER A 183 18.85 -16.56 12.06
CA SER A 183 18.44 -16.86 10.69
C SER A 183 17.85 -15.60 10.04
N GLU A 184 18.57 -15.01 9.08
CA GLU A 184 17.94 -14.20 8.03
C GLU A 184 18.09 -14.98 6.73
N GLY A 185 17.18 -15.94 6.55
CA GLY A 185 17.14 -16.80 5.39
C GLY A 185 16.16 -16.27 4.36
N LYS A 186 16.72 -15.74 3.26
CA LYS A 186 16.09 -15.43 1.96
C LYS A 186 15.29 -14.13 1.84
N LEU A 187 15.98 -12.99 1.77
CA LEU A 187 15.66 -11.95 0.76
C LEU A 187 16.82 -11.01 0.40
N SER A 188 18.06 -11.37 0.71
CA SER A 188 19.25 -10.53 0.52
C SER A 188 20.33 -11.29 -0.25
N SER A 189 20.13 -11.45 -1.56
CA SER A 189 21.21 -11.62 -2.54
C SER A 189 20.65 -11.69 -3.96
N LEU A 190 20.09 -10.58 -4.43
CA LEU A 190 20.18 -10.24 -5.84
C LEU A 190 20.96 -8.94 -5.88
N ASN A 191 22.28 -9.03 -5.69
CA ASN A 191 23.21 -8.02 -6.20
C ASN A 191 23.20 -8.12 -7.74
N MET A 192 22.03 -7.88 -8.33
CA MET A 192 21.85 -7.89 -9.76
C MET A 192 22.33 -6.55 -10.30
N THR A 193 23.19 -6.64 -11.29
CA THR A 193 23.50 -5.51 -12.15
C THR A 193 22.23 -5.04 -12.86
N LYS A 194 22.22 -3.78 -13.30
CA LYS A 194 21.09 -3.19 -14.04
C LYS A 194 20.74 -3.98 -15.32
N ALA A 195 21.71 -4.70 -15.89
CA ALA A 195 21.51 -5.58 -17.04
C ALA A 195 20.73 -6.84 -16.65
N GLU A 196 21.16 -7.53 -15.59
CA GLU A 196 20.49 -8.73 -15.08
C GLU A 196 19.05 -8.43 -14.64
N LEU A 197 18.81 -7.27 -14.02
CA LEU A 197 17.47 -6.84 -13.64
C LEU A 197 16.56 -6.63 -14.86
N ARG A 198 17.08 -6.06 -15.95
CA ARG A 198 16.32 -5.85 -17.20
C ARG A 198 15.97 -7.19 -17.84
N GLU A 199 16.92 -8.10 -17.91
CA GLU A 199 16.72 -9.43 -18.48
C GLU A 199 15.70 -10.24 -17.68
N ALA A 200 15.84 -10.25 -16.34
CA ALA A 200 14.88 -10.90 -15.45
C ALA A 200 13.46 -10.32 -15.58
N LEU A 201 13.34 -8.99 -15.72
CA LEU A 201 12.05 -8.33 -15.91
C LEU A 201 11.41 -8.72 -17.24
N ILE A 202 12.16 -8.72 -18.35
CA ILE A 202 11.66 -9.12 -19.67
C ILE A 202 11.13 -10.57 -19.64
N LEU A 203 11.92 -11.48 -19.06
CA LEU A 203 11.52 -12.88 -18.93
C LEU A 203 10.27 -13.05 -18.06
N LEU A 204 10.15 -12.27 -16.98
CA LEU A 204 8.98 -12.31 -16.11
C LEU A 204 7.72 -11.83 -16.83
N LEU A 205 7.81 -10.73 -17.59
CA LEU A 205 6.67 -10.16 -18.31
C LEU A 205 6.16 -11.11 -19.40
N LEU A 206 7.07 -11.78 -20.13
CA LEU A 206 6.72 -12.81 -21.12
C LEU A 206 6.08 -14.03 -20.45
N LYS A 207 6.68 -14.54 -19.35
CA LYS A 207 6.17 -15.72 -18.64
C LYS A 207 4.80 -15.48 -17.99
N LYS A 208 4.52 -14.24 -17.60
CA LYS A 208 3.23 -13.83 -17.03
C LYS A 208 2.20 -13.42 -18.09
N GLY A 209 2.56 -13.43 -19.37
CA GLY A 209 1.67 -13.05 -20.47
C GLY A 209 1.27 -11.56 -20.44
N VAL A 210 2.03 -10.72 -19.72
CA VAL A 210 1.78 -9.27 -19.64
C VAL A 210 2.17 -8.60 -20.96
N ILE A 211 3.17 -9.16 -21.64
CA ILE A 211 3.56 -8.79 -22.99
C ILE A 211 3.81 -10.06 -23.79
N THR A 212 3.45 -10.07 -25.06
CA THR A 212 3.82 -11.13 -26.00
C THR A 212 5.21 -10.87 -26.57
N ARG A 213 5.84 -11.92 -27.13
CA ARG A 213 7.14 -11.77 -27.78
C ARG A 213 7.08 -10.82 -28.99
N ALA A 214 5.96 -10.81 -29.72
CA ALA A 214 5.74 -9.91 -30.86
C ALA A 214 5.65 -8.44 -30.41
N GLU A 215 4.83 -8.14 -29.39
CA GLU A 215 4.68 -6.78 -28.85
C GLU A 215 6.00 -6.23 -28.29
N LEU A 216 6.81 -7.09 -27.67
CA LEU A 216 8.14 -6.70 -27.20
C LEU A 216 9.06 -6.31 -28.35
N TYR A 217 9.05 -7.08 -29.46
CA TYR A 217 9.84 -6.75 -30.64
C TYR A 217 9.39 -5.45 -31.30
N ASP A 218 8.08 -5.24 -31.43
CA ASP A 218 7.52 -4.01 -31.99
C ASP A 218 7.92 -2.78 -31.16
N ALA A 219 7.78 -2.85 -29.84
CA ALA A 219 8.15 -1.76 -28.94
C ALA A 219 9.65 -1.44 -28.97
N VAL A 220 10.52 -2.46 -29.09
CA VAL A 220 11.96 -2.28 -29.21
C VAL A 220 12.34 -1.71 -30.57
N ALA A 221 11.75 -2.21 -31.66
CA ALA A 221 11.99 -1.72 -33.01
C ALA A 221 11.60 -0.23 -33.13
N GLU A 222 10.43 0.16 -32.61
CA GLU A 222 9.99 1.55 -32.59
C GLU A 222 10.95 2.45 -31.79
N LEU A 223 11.42 1.98 -30.62
CA LEU A 223 12.39 2.71 -29.81
C LEU A 223 13.74 2.90 -30.49
N LEU A 224 14.22 1.89 -31.24
CA LEU A 224 15.49 1.95 -31.96
C LEU A 224 15.41 2.91 -33.15
N VAL A 225 14.30 2.90 -33.89
CA VAL A 225 14.03 3.86 -34.97
C VAL A 225 13.94 5.28 -34.41
N LYS A 226 13.20 5.48 -33.32
CA LYS A 226 13.05 6.80 -32.67
C LYS A 226 14.37 7.36 -32.14
N LYS A 227 15.30 6.49 -31.75
CA LYS A 227 16.66 6.87 -31.32
C LYS A 227 17.65 7.00 -32.48
N GLY A 228 17.23 6.77 -33.72
CA GLY A 228 18.10 6.83 -34.91
C GLY A 228 19.16 5.73 -34.94
N VAL A 229 18.96 4.65 -34.18
CA VAL A 229 19.90 3.51 -34.11
C VAL A 229 19.64 2.53 -35.26
N LEU A 230 18.42 2.52 -35.82
CA LEU A 230 18.00 1.62 -36.88
C LEU A 230 17.10 2.35 -37.89
N ASP A 231 17.27 2.08 -39.19
CA ASP A 231 16.39 2.59 -40.23
C ASP A 231 15.05 1.84 -40.27
N ALA A 232 13.98 2.54 -40.64
CA ALA A 232 12.62 1.98 -40.67
C ALA A 232 12.48 0.73 -41.56
N LYS A 233 13.35 0.56 -42.58
CA LYS A 233 13.37 -0.61 -43.46
C LYS A 233 14.03 -1.84 -42.83
N ASP A 234 14.91 -1.65 -41.86
CA ASP A 234 15.60 -2.73 -41.15
C ASP A 234 14.89 -3.14 -39.86
N ALA A 235 13.96 -2.32 -39.36
CA ALA A 235 13.09 -2.62 -38.23
C ALA A 235 12.19 -3.84 -38.47
N ASP A 236 11.76 -4.08 -39.71
CA ASP A 236 10.91 -5.23 -40.05
C ASP A 236 11.67 -6.57 -40.04
N LYS A 237 13.01 -6.55 -40.17
CA LYS A 237 13.84 -7.77 -40.09
C LYS A 237 13.99 -8.29 -38.65
N LEU A 238 13.67 -7.48 -37.63
CA LEU A 238 13.63 -7.91 -36.23
C LEU A 238 12.38 -8.73 -35.89
N LYS A 239 11.37 -8.73 -36.78
CA LYS A 239 10.10 -9.41 -36.59
C LYS A 239 10.06 -10.84 -37.15
N SER A 240 11.06 -11.23 -37.96
CA SER A 240 11.23 -12.58 -38.54
C SER A 240 12.03 -13.50 -37.63
#